data_AF-A0A8I1ZL06-F1
#
_entry.id   AF-A0A8I1ZL06-F1
#
_cell.length_a   1.000
_cell.length_b   1.000
_cell.length_c   1.000
_cell.angle_alpha   90.00
_cell.angle_beta   90.00
_cell.angle_gamma   90.00
#
_symmetry.space_group_name_H-M   'P 1'
#
loop_
_entity.id
_entity.type
_entity.pdbx_description
1 polymer ?
#
loop_
_entity_poly.entity_id
_entity_poly.type
_entity_poly.pdbx_seq_one_letter_code
_entity_poly.pdbx_strand_id
1 'polypeptide(L)'
;MVTHEEIDEARKVLDLPERATMGEIKSSYRRLLRKWHPDRCMEQDERCAEMTKRIVAAYETVMAYCRHYRYSFTVEEFSRIASDDDWWMRRFGTDPLWGDLKKRK
;
A
#
# COMPACT_ATOMS: atom_id res chain seq x y z
N MET A 1 17.53 -1.52 13.43
CA MET A 1 16.40 -0.57 13.34
C MET A 1 16.53 0.10 11.99
N VAL A 2 15.48 0.08 11.17
CA VAL A 2 15.52 0.74 9.85
C VAL A 2 15.47 2.24 10.07
N THR A 3 16.36 3.00 9.42
CA THR A 3 16.39 4.47 9.53
C THR A 3 15.34 5.11 8.62
N HIS A 4 14.99 6.37 8.88
CA HIS A 4 14.08 7.12 8.01
C HIS A 4 14.64 7.26 6.59
N GLU A 5 15.96 7.46 6.46
CA GLU A 5 16.67 7.59 5.19
C GLU A 5 16.55 6.30 4.36
N GLU A 6 16.78 5.13 4.99
CA GLU A 6 16.64 3.82 4.35
C GLU A 6 15.20 3.59 3.83
N ILE A 7 14.20 4.05 4.57
CA ILE A 7 12.78 3.93 4.16
C ILE A 7 12.49 4.86 2.98
N ASP A 8 12.96 6.11 3.01
CA ASP A 8 12.70 7.06 1.93
C ASP A 8 13.39 6.64 0.63
N GLU A 9 14.61 6.11 0.71
CA GLU A 9 15.30 5.52 -0.45
C GLU A 9 14.54 4.29 -0.98
N ALA A 10 14.14 3.37 -0.11
CA ALA A 10 13.40 2.17 -0.51
C ALA A 10 12.06 2.53 -1.17
N ARG A 11 11.34 3.52 -0.62
CA ARG A 11 10.10 4.07 -1.18
C ARG A 11 10.33 4.61 -2.59
N LYS A 12 11.40 5.38 -2.80
CA LYS A 12 11.78 5.93 -4.11
C LYS A 12 12.13 4.83 -5.12
N VAL A 13 12.88 3.80 -4.70
CA VAL A 13 13.21 2.65 -5.54
C VAL A 13 11.95 1.90 -5.98
N LEU A 14 10.96 1.78 -5.08
CA LEU A 14 9.67 1.15 -5.38
C LEU A 14 8.69 2.09 -6.07
N ASP A 15 9.07 3.32 -6.44
CA ASP A 15 8.19 4.27 -7.11
C ASP A 15 6.89 4.50 -6.32
N LEU A 16 7.03 4.69 -5.01
CA LEU A 16 5.91 4.89 -4.08
C LEU A 16 5.80 6.36 -3.65
N PRO A 17 4.58 6.90 -3.50
CA PRO A 17 4.35 8.19 -2.86
C PRO A 17 4.64 8.12 -1.35
N GLU A 18 4.69 9.28 -0.68
CA GLU A 18 4.90 9.37 0.78
C GLU A 18 3.83 8.64 1.59
N ARG A 19 2.63 8.47 1.01
CA ARG A 19 1.54 7.68 1.59
C ARG A 19 1.11 6.61 0.60
N ALA A 20 1.36 5.35 0.93
CA ALA A 20 0.96 4.21 0.12
C ALA A 20 0.31 3.14 1.00
N THR A 21 -0.75 2.54 0.48
CA THR A 21 -1.42 1.38 1.06
C THR A 21 -0.60 0.11 0.80
N MET A 22 -0.84 -0.93 1.61
CA MET A 22 -0.25 -2.26 1.39
C MET A 22 -0.56 -2.83 -0.02
N GLY A 23 -1.72 -2.48 -0.58
CA GLY A 23 -2.11 -2.84 -1.95
C GLY A 23 -1.23 -2.17 -3.01
N GLU A 24 -0.97 -0.88 -2.86
CA GLU A 24 -0.11 -0.10 -3.77
C GLU A 24 1.35 -0.55 -3.69
N ILE A 25 1.88 -0.81 -2.48
CA ILE A 25 3.24 -1.35 -2.28
C ILE A 25 3.43 -2.65 -3.06
N LYS A 26 2.52 -3.63 -2.87
CA LYS A 26 2.59 -4.92 -3.57
C LYS A 26 2.42 -4.79 -5.08
N SER A 27 1.55 -3.87 -5.51
CA SER A 27 1.30 -3.64 -6.94
C SER A 27 2.51 -3.02 -7.62
N SER A 28 3.16 -2.04 -6.97
CA SER A 28 4.39 -1.42 -7.49
C SER A 28 5.54 -2.41 -7.57
N TYR A 29 5.73 -3.21 -6.53
CA TYR A 29 6.73 -4.28 -6.52
C TYR A 29 6.56 -5.26 -7.69
N ARG A 30 5.34 -5.78 -7.90
CA ARG A 30 5.05 -6.69 -9.03
C ARG A 30 5.25 -6.02 -10.39
N ARG A 31 4.90 -4.74 -10.52
CA ARG A 31 5.09 -3.95 -11.75
C ARG A 31 6.59 -3.83 -12.07
N LEU A 32 7.41 -3.49 -11.08
CA LEU A 32 8.85 -3.32 -11.23
C LEU A 32 9.56 -4.65 -11.51
N LEU A 33 9.19 -5.74 -10.82
CA LEU A 33 9.74 -7.06 -11.11
C LEU A 33 9.44 -7.49 -12.55
N ARG A 34 8.21 -7.30 -13.04
CA ARG A 34 7.88 -7.63 -14.44
C ARG A 34 8.69 -6.83 -15.46
N LYS A 35 9.13 -5.62 -15.10
CA LYS A 35 9.95 -4.75 -15.96
C LYS A 35 11.41 -5.18 -15.97
N TRP A 36 11.96 -5.57 -14.83
CA TRP A 36 13.39 -5.82 -14.65
C TRP A 36 13.75 -7.30 -14.51
N HIS A 37 12.78 -8.22 -14.61
CA HIS A 37 13.03 -9.65 -14.48
C HIS A 37 14.12 -10.13 -15.46
N PRO A 38 15.12 -10.91 -15.00
CA PRO A 38 16.22 -11.37 -15.86
C PRO A 38 15.70 -12.10 -17.11
N ASP A 39 14.67 -12.95 -16.99
CA ASP A 39 14.03 -13.65 -18.14
C ASP A 39 13.52 -12.71 -19.26
N ARG A 40 13.30 -11.42 -18.98
CA ARG A 40 12.83 -10.43 -19.96
C ARG A 40 13.93 -9.51 -20.47
N CYS A 41 15.12 -9.53 -19.87
CA CYS A 41 16.23 -8.67 -20.26
C CYS A 41 17.31 -9.45 -21.03
N MET A 42 17.10 -9.65 -22.32
CA MET A 42 18.06 -10.40 -23.15
C MET A 42 19.37 -9.63 -23.44
N GLU A 43 19.38 -8.28 -23.40
CA GLU A 43 20.54 -7.46 -23.79
C GLU A 43 21.25 -6.75 -22.64
N GLN A 44 20.65 -6.69 -21.45
CA GLN A 44 21.15 -5.93 -20.28
C GLN A 44 21.08 -6.77 -19.00
N ASP A 45 21.60 -7.99 -19.07
CA ASP A 45 21.43 -9.02 -18.03
C ASP A 45 21.99 -8.56 -16.66
N GLU A 46 23.19 -7.98 -16.63
CA GLU A 46 23.79 -7.45 -15.39
C GLU A 46 22.97 -6.31 -14.78
N ARG A 47 22.52 -5.36 -15.59
CA ARG A 47 21.72 -4.21 -15.13
C ARG A 47 20.36 -4.66 -14.61
N CYS A 48 19.73 -5.63 -15.28
CA CYS A 48 18.44 -6.15 -14.85
C CYS A 48 18.55 -6.99 -13.57
N ALA A 49 19.63 -7.76 -13.43
CA ALA A 49 19.95 -8.45 -12.18
C ALA A 49 20.19 -7.47 -11.02
N GLU A 50 20.96 -6.40 -11.25
CA GLU A 50 21.22 -5.37 -10.23
C GLU A 50 19.94 -4.64 -9.83
N MET A 51 19.14 -4.20 -10.80
CA MET A 51 17.87 -3.54 -10.52
C MET A 51 16.90 -4.45 -9.78
N THR A 52 16.80 -5.72 -10.16
CA THR A 52 15.96 -6.71 -9.47
C THR A 52 16.40 -6.86 -8.02
N LYS A 53 17.70 -7.00 -7.75
CA LYS A 53 18.22 -7.05 -6.37
C LYS A 53 17.85 -5.80 -5.57
N ARG A 54 17.98 -4.61 -6.16
CA ARG A 54 17.60 -3.34 -5.52
C ARG A 54 16.10 -3.28 -5.20
N ILE A 55 15.25 -3.73 -6.12
CA ILE A 55 13.79 -3.76 -5.94
C ILE A 55 13.39 -4.72 -4.81
N VAL A 56 14.00 -5.92 -4.76
CA VAL A 56 13.74 -6.91 -3.71
C VAL A 56 14.17 -6.37 -2.35
N ALA A 57 15.39 -5.82 -2.25
CA ALA A 57 15.89 -5.23 -1.00
C ALA A 57 15.00 -4.08 -0.50
N ALA A 58 14.61 -3.17 -1.41
CA ALA A 58 13.71 -2.06 -1.05
C ALA A 58 12.35 -2.55 -0.55
N TYR A 59 11.78 -3.57 -1.18
CA TYR A 59 10.52 -4.19 -0.73
C TYR A 59 10.65 -4.81 0.67
N GLU A 60 11.75 -5.50 0.95
CA GLU A 60 12.01 -6.06 2.27
C GLU A 60 12.12 -4.98 3.35
N THR A 61 12.82 -3.88 3.08
CA THR A 61 12.94 -2.72 3.98
C THR A 61 11.58 -2.10 4.30
N VAL A 62 10.78 -1.80 3.29
CA VAL A 62 9.44 -1.22 3.48
C VAL A 62 8.53 -2.20 4.22
N MET A 63 8.58 -3.49 3.90
CA MET A 63 7.79 -4.50 4.59
C MET A 63 8.21 -4.68 6.05
N ALA A 64 9.51 -4.62 6.35
CA ALA A 64 10.00 -4.65 7.72
C ALA A 64 9.46 -3.46 8.53
N TYR A 65 9.51 -2.25 7.97
CA TYR A 65 8.89 -1.07 8.58
C TYR A 65 7.39 -1.26 8.83
N CYS A 66 6.63 -1.68 7.81
CA CYS A 66 5.19 -1.89 7.93
C CYS A 66 4.81 -3.00 8.95
N ARG A 67 5.64 -4.03 9.13
CA ARG A 67 5.39 -5.11 10.11
C ARG A 67 5.50 -4.65 11.56
N HIS A 68 6.33 -3.63 11.82
CA HIS A 68 6.49 -3.07 13.17
C HIS A 68 5.44 -2.00 13.50
N TYR A 69 4.65 -1.58 12.52
CA TYR A 69 3.57 -0.64 12.74
C TYR A 69 2.45 -1.28 13.57
N ARG A 70 2.13 -0.69 14.72
CA ARG A 70 1.05 -1.15 15.59
C ARG A 70 -0.25 -0.51 15.14
N TYR A 71 -1.18 -1.34 14.65
CA TYR A 71 -2.52 -0.91 14.32
C TYR A 71 -3.28 -0.50 15.58
N SER A 72 -4.03 0.58 15.46
CA SER A 72 -5.01 1.01 16.44
C SER A 72 -6.40 0.66 15.94
N PHE A 73 -7.20 0.07 16.83
CA PHE A 73 -8.59 -0.29 16.56
C PHE A 73 -9.56 0.65 17.29
N THR A 74 -9.09 1.84 17.70
CA THR A 74 -9.95 2.81 18.35
C THR A 74 -10.94 3.42 17.35
N VAL A 75 -12.11 3.81 17.84
CA VAL A 75 -13.15 4.42 17.01
C VAL A 75 -12.66 5.73 16.40
N GLU A 76 -11.84 6.48 17.13
CA GLU A 76 -11.29 7.77 16.71
C GLU A 76 -10.34 7.59 15.52
N GLU A 77 -9.45 6.60 15.56
CA GLU A 77 -8.50 6.34 14.47
C GLU A 77 -9.19 5.72 13.26
N PHE A 78 -10.12 4.81 13.51
CA PHE A 78 -11.00 4.29 12.46
C PHE A 78 -11.75 5.42 11.75
N SER A 79 -12.30 6.39 12.49
CA SER A 79 -13.03 7.52 11.89
C SER A 79 -12.16 8.49 11.09
N ARG A 80 -10.83 8.48 11.30
CA ARG A 80 -9.88 9.28 10.50
C ARG A 80 -9.50 8.59 9.19
N ILE A 81 -9.60 7.26 9.14
CA ILE A 81 -9.19 6.43 8.01
C ILE A 81 -10.40 6.01 7.15
N ALA A 82 -11.55 5.80 7.80
CA ALA A 82 -12.81 5.41 7.18
C ALA A 82 -13.15 6.36 6.03
N SER A 83 -13.50 5.79 4.88
CA SER A 83 -13.95 6.58 3.73
C SER A 83 -15.26 7.28 4.06
N ASP A 84 -15.65 8.23 3.20
CA ASP A 84 -16.92 8.95 3.29
C ASP A 84 -18.13 8.01 3.46
N ASP A 85 -18.04 6.75 3.00
CA ASP A 85 -19.11 5.74 3.10
C ASP A 85 -19.40 5.31 4.54
N ASP A 86 -18.38 5.14 5.38
CA ASP A 86 -18.55 4.71 6.77
C ASP A 86 -19.06 5.87 7.65
N TRP A 87 -18.64 7.09 7.34
CA TRP A 87 -19.22 8.29 7.94
C TRP A 87 -20.68 8.44 7.54
N TRP A 88 -21.01 8.26 6.26
CA TRP A 88 -22.37 8.37 5.74
C TRP A 88 -23.29 7.33 6.37
N MET A 89 -22.85 6.08 6.47
CA MET A 89 -23.61 5.00 7.13
C MET A 89 -23.78 5.25 8.64
N ARG A 90 -22.76 5.78 9.34
CA ARG A 90 -22.90 6.17 10.75
C ARG A 90 -23.86 7.34 10.98
N ARG A 91 -23.89 8.30 10.05
CA ARG A 91 -24.68 9.52 10.15
C ARG A 91 -26.13 9.32 9.71
N PHE A 92 -26.35 8.52 8.67
CA PHE A 92 -27.65 8.39 7.96
C PHE A 92 -28.13 6.95 7.77
N GLY A 93 -27.40 5.93 8.21
CA GLY A 93 -27.77 4.52 8.00
C GLY A 93 -29.03 4.07 8.74
N THR A 94 -29.52 4.84 9.72
CA THR A 94 -30.81 4.62 10.40
C THR A 94 -31.89 5.62 9.97
N ASP A 95 -31.60 6.49 9.00
CA ASP A 95 -32.57 7.46 8.50
C ASP A 95 -33.66 6.74 7.67
N PRO A 96 -34.96 6.94 7.95
CA PRO A 96 -36.04 6.30 7.20
C PRO A 96 -36.04 6.58 5.69
N LEU A 97 -35.43 7.69 5.24
CA LEU A 97 -35.35 8.05 3.83
C LEU A 97 -34.18 7.36 3.10
N TRP A 98 -33.11 7.00 3.80
CA TRP A 98 -31.85 6.57 3.20
C TRP A 98 -31.29 5.22 3.72
N GLY A 99 -31.63 4.81 4.94
CA GLY A 99 -31.13 3.60 5.61
C GLY A 99 -31.95 2.34 5.40
N ASP A 100 -33.24 2.48 5.07
CA ASP A 100 -34.18 1.34 5.01
C ASP A 100 -34.45 0.90 3.55
N LEU A 101 -33.39 0.60 2.78
CA LEU A 101 -33.49 0.07 1.41
C LEU A 101 -34.15 -1.33 1.34
N LYS A 102 -34.47 -1.95 2.49
CA LYS A 102 -35.12 -3.27 2.58
C LYS A 102 -36.65 -3.24 2.70
N LYS A 103 -37.30 -2.08 2.64
CA LYS A 103 -38.78 -2.00 2.65
C LYS A 103 -39.32 -1.19 1.48
N ARG A 104 -39.12 -1.68 0.26
CA ARG A 104 -40.04 -1.39 -0.84
C ARG A 104 -40.51 -2.71 -1.43
N LYS A 105 -41.72 -3.06 -1.03
CA LYS A 105 -42.50 -4.20 -1.53
C LYS A 105 -43.41 -3.70 -2.66
#